data_AF-A0A4Y6IBI3-F1
#
_entry.id   AF-A0A4Y6IBI3-F1
#
_cell.length_a   1.000
_cell.length_b   1.000
_cell.length_c   1.000
_cell.angle_alpha   90.00
_cell.angle_beta   90.00
_cell.angle_gamma   90.00
#
_symmetry.space_group_name_H-M   'P 1'
#
loop_
_entity.id
_entity.type
_entity.pdbx_description
1 polymer ?
#
loop_
_entity_poly.entity_id
_entity_poly.type
_entity_poly.pdbx_seq_one_letter_code
_entity_poly.pdbx_strand_id
1 'polypeptide(L)'
;MIEADRLIYPAAQGQQEEVIDRAMRPKLLSEYTGQNEARGQLAVFIQAAKNRGEALDHMLIYGPPGLGKTTMAMIVANEMGVNIKSTSGPVLEKAGDLAALLTNLEEGDVLFIDEIHRLSPVVEEILYPAMEDYQLDIMIGEGPAARSIKLDLPPFTLIGATTRAGSLTSPLRARFGIPLRLEFYNVDDLATIVSRSARVMGVEMDTDGAKELAKRARGTPRIANRLLRRVRDYAEVQHDGVINAYVAEQALNLLDVDAEGFDFMDRKLLLAIIDKFGGGPVGLDNLAAAIGEERETIEDVLEPFLIQQGFVQRTPRGRIASDRAYMHFGLTRPQA
;
A
#
# COMPACT_ATOMS: atom_id res chain seq x y z
N MET A 1 6.90 -17.55 -24.17
CA MET A 1 7.36 -17.48 -22.77
C MET A 1 6.36 -16.56 -22.10
N ILE A 2 5.40 -17.12 -21.34
CA ILE A 2 4.43 -16.32 -20.60
C ILE A 2 5.28 -15.51 -19.62
N GLU A 3 5.27 -14.19 -19.71
CA GLU A 3 5.92 -13.34 -18.71
C GLU A 3 5.46 -13.85 -17.35
N ALA A 4 6.41 -14.26 -16.50
CA ALA A 4 6.10 -14.70 -15.14
C ALA A 4 5.25 -13.61 -14.52
N ASP A 5 3.96 -13.91 -14.35
CA ASP A 5 2.95 -12.93 -14.01
C ASP A 5 3.39 -12.33 -12.68
N ARG A 6 3.75 -11.04 -12.67
CA ARG A 6 4.37 -10.39 -11.51
C ARG A 6 3.32 -10.24 -10.42
N LEU A 7 3.02 -11.31 -9.69
CA LEU A 7 1.88 -11.45 -8.76
C LEU A 7 1.89 -10.41 -7.64
N ILE A 8 3.06 -9.91 -7.31
CA ILE A 8 3.27 -8.97 -6.21
C ILE A 8 3.26 -7.52 -6.70
N TYR A 9 3.52 -7.30 -7.99
CA TYR A 9 3.60 -5.97 -8.57
C TYR A 9 2.21 -5.39 -8.84
N PRO A 10 2.03 -4.07 -8.72
CA PRO A 10 0.87 -3.40 -9.29
C PRO A 10 0.89 -3.60 -10.82
N ALA A 11 -0.12 -4.25 -11.38
CA ALA A 11 -0.32 -4.39 -12.83
C ALA A 11 -1.60 -3.65 -13.24
N ALA A 12 -1.66 -3.16 -14.48
CA ALA A 12 -2.88 -2.61 -15.06
C ALA A 12 -3.94 -3.72 -15.15
N GLN A 13 -5.06 -3.54 -14.46
CA GLN A 13 -6.16 -4.50 -14.41
C GLN A 13 -7.18 -4.22 -15.52
N GLY A 14 -7.90 -5.26 -15.96
CA GLY A 14 -9.04 -5.07 -16.85
C GLY A 14 -10.21 -4.39 -16.11
N GLN A 15 -11.10 -3.69 -16.84
CA GLN A 15 -12.24 -2.96 -16.24
C GLN A 15 -13.14 -3.85 -15.35
N GLN A 16 -13.37 -5.11 -15.73
CA GLN A 16 -14.15 -6.06 -14.92
C GLN A 16 -13.42 -6.44 -13.62
N GLU A 17 -12.10 -6.58 -13.66
CA GLU A 17 -11.29 -6.91 -12.49
C GLU A 17 -11.29 -5.76 -11.47
N GLU A 18 -11.27 -4.51 -11.92
CA GLU A 18 -11.37 -3.34 -11.04
C GLU A 18 -12.72 -3.29 -10.31
N VAL A 19 -13.81 -3.66 -10.98
CA VAL A 19 -15.15 -3.69 -10.39
C VAL A 19 -15.22 -4.72 -9.26
N ILE A 20 -14.69 -5.93 -9.50
CA ILE A 20 -14.64 -6.98 -8.48
C ILE A 20 -13.72 -6.55 -7.32
N ASP A 21 -12.56 -5.98 -7.59
CA ASP A 21 -11.64 -5.48 -6.57
C ASP A 21 -12.28 -4.39 -5.70
N ARG A 22 -13.11 -3.52 -6.27
CA ARG A 22 -13.89 -2.53 -5.51
C ARG A 22 -14.97 -3.19 -4.66
N ALA A 23 -15.67 -4.19 -5.18
CA ALA A 23 -16.69 -4.93 -4.43
C ALA A 23 -16.12 -5.70 -3.23
N MET A 24 -14.85 -6.13 -3.31
CA MET A 24 -14.15 -6.79 -2.20
C MET A 24 -13.68 -5.82 -1.10
N ARG A 25 -13.66 -4.50 -1.33
CA ARG A 25 -13.17 -3.54 -0.34
C ARG A 25 -14.24 -3.28 0.75
N PRO A 26 -13.85 -3.27 2.03
CA PRO A 26 -14.73 -2.85 3.11
C PRO A 26 -15.13 -1.39 2.95
N LYS A 27 -16.37 -1.06 3.32
CA LYS A 27 -16.92 0.29 3.25
C LYS A 27 -16.97 0.97 4.60
N LEU A 28 -17.15 0.19 5.67
CA LEU A 28 -17.24 0.69 7.04
C LEU A 28 -16.03 0.27 7.87
N LEU A 29 -15.76 1.02 8.93
CA LEU A 29 -14.65 0.73 9.83
C LEU A 29 -14.84 -0.62 10.53
N SER A 30 -16.09 -1.00 10.81
CA SER A 30 -16.46 -2.29 11.40
C SER A 30 -16.18 -3.50 10.48
N GLU A 31 -16.12 -3.28 9.16
CA GLU A 31 -15.82 -4.30 8.15
C GLU A 31 -14.32 -4.41 7.86
N TYR A 32 -13.52 -3.50 8.42
CA TYR A 32 -12.07 -3.47 8.27
C TYR A 32 -11.45 -4.48 9.25
N THR A 33 -11.22 -5.70 8.76
CA THR A 33 -10.53 -6.77 9.47
C THR A 33 -9.07 -6.40 9.73
N GLY A 34 -8.51 -6.83 10.86
CA GLY A 34 -7.13 -6.53 11.26
C GLY A 34 -6.91 -5.06 11.66
N GLN A 35 -5.63 -4.67 11.76
CA GLN A 35 -5.21 -3.30 12.12
C GLN A 35 -5.90 -2.77 13.38
N ASN A 36 -6.06 -3.61 14.42
CA ASN A 36 -6.93 -3.33 15.56
C ASN A 36 -6.59 -2.02 16.28
N GLU A 37 -5.31 -1.71 16.44
CA GLU A 37 -4.85 -0.46 17.07
C GLU A 37 -5.24 0.76 16.24
N ALA A 38 -4.87 0.76 14.96
CA ALA A 38 -5.20 1.83 14.01
C ALA A 38 -6.73 2.04 13.91
N ARG A 39 -7.51 0.95 13.86
CA ARG A 39 -8.97 0.99 13.83
C ARG A 39 -9.54 1.60 15.11
N GLY A 40 -9.01 1.21 16.27
CA GLY A 40 -9.44 1.73 17.57
C GLY A 40 -9.19 3.23 17.71
N GLN A 41 -8.00 3.70 17.35
CA GLN A 41 -7.66 5.13 17.36
C GLN A 41 -8.57 5.93 16.42
N LEU A 42 -8.72 5.46 15.18
CA LEU A 42 -9.52 6.15 14.18
C LEU A 42 -11.01 6.23 14.56
N ALA A 43 -11.56 5.18 15.18
CA ALA A 43 -12.94 5.18 15.67
C ALA A 43 -13.20 6.31 16.68
N VAL A 44 -12.25 6.55 17.59
CA VAL A 44 -12.35 7.64 18.58
C VAL A 44 -12.32 9.00 17.89
N PHE A 45 -11.39 9.23 16.96
CA PHE A 45 -11.25 10.51 16.27
C PHE A 45 -12.45 10.84 15.38
N ILE A 46 -12.93 9.87 14.60
CA ILE A 46 -14.14 10.01 13.78
C ILE A 46 -15.34 10.36 14.65
N GLN A 47 -15.56 9.63 15.76
CA GLN A 47 -16.71 9.89 16.63
C GLN A 47 -16.61 11.28 17.28
N ALA A 48 -15.41 11.70 17.68
CA ALA A 48 -15.19 13.02 18.27
C ALA A 48 -15.48 14.15 17.28
N ALA A 49 -15.00 14.05 16.03
CA ALA A 49 -15.26 15.03 14.98
C ALA A 49 -16.76 15.11 14.64
N LYS A 50 -17.42 13.96 14.47
CA LYS A 50 -18.88 13.88 14.26
C LYS A 50 -19.68 14.56 15.37
N ASN A 51 -19.31 14.35 16.63
CA ASN A 51 -20.00 14.96 17.76
C ASN A 51 -19.87 16.49 17.80
N ARG A 52 -18.78 17.04 17.24
CA ARG A 52 -18.57 18.49 17.12
C ARG A 52 -19.17 19.08 15.84
N GLY A 53 -19.51 18.25 14.86
CA GLY A 53 -19.95 18.70 13.54
C GLY A 53 -18.83 19.36 12.74
N GLU A 54 -17.58 18.91 12.95
CA GLU A 54 -16.38 19.46 12.31
C GLU A 54 -15.77 18.44 11.33
N ALA A 55 -14.94 18.94 10.41
CA ALA A 55 -14.06 18.10 9.61
C ALA A 55 -13.11 17.29 10.51
N LEU A 56 -12.68 16.12 10.04
CA LEU A 56 -11.66 15.33 10.73
C LEU A 56 -10.30 16.00 10.56
N ASP A 57 -9.44 15.95 11.59
CA ASP A 57 -8.06 16.41 11.48
C ASP A 57 -7.33 15.72 10.32
N HIS A 58 -6.36 16.43 9.74
CA HIS A 58 -5.52 15.88 8.68
C HIS A 58 -4.83 14.59 9.11
N MET A 59 -4.87 13.59 8.23
CA MET A 59 -4.41 12.23 8.52
C MET A 59 -3.25 11.83 7.61
N LEU A 60 -2.22 11.20 8.18
CA LEU A 60 -1.12 10.60 7.43
C LEU A 60 -1.15 9.08 7.60
N ILE A 61 -1.50 8.36 6.55
CA ILE A 61 -1.49 6.89 6.54
C ILE A 61 -0.18 6.40 5.94
N TYR A 62 0.58 5.62 6.69
CA TYR A 62 1.86 5.10 6.20
C TYR A 62 2.06 3.62 6.48
N GLY A 63 2.81 2.99 5.59
CA GLY A 63 3.14 1.58 5.68
C GLY A 63 3.37 0.95 4.30
N PRO A 64 3.82 -0.31 4.26
CA PRO A 64 4.05 -1.05 3.03
C PRO A 64 2.91 -0.97 1.99
N PRO A 65 3.21 -1.16 0.69
CA PRO A 65 2.18 -1.18 -0.33
C PRO A 65 1.19 -2.34 -0.11
N GLY A 66 -0.07 -2.14 -0.54
CA GLY A 66 -1.08 -3.19 -0.51
C GLY A 66 -1.77 -3.46 0.84
N LEU A 67 -1.40 -2.76 1.92
CA LEU A 67 -1.99 -2.92 3.26
C LEU A 67 -3.38 -2.28 3.45
N GLY A 68 -3.89 -1.56 2.45
CA GLY A 68 -5.23 -0.95 2.49
C GLY A 68 -5.27 0.56 2.79
N LYS A 69 -4.18 1.31 2.56
CA LYS A 69 -4.14 2.78 2.77
C LYS A 69 -5.29 3.52 2.07
N THR A 70 -5.46 3.29 0.76
CA THR A 70 -6.56 3.87 -0.03
C THR A 70 -7.94 3.43 0.49
N THR A 71 -8.08 2.17 0.89
CA THR A 71 -9.32 1.64 1.47
C THR A 71 -9.66 2.34 2.78
N MET A 72 -8.66 2.58 3.64
CA MET A 72 -8.85 3.30 4.89
C MET A 72 -9.32 4.73 4.65
N ALA A 73 -8.74 5.44 3.68
CA ALA A 73 -9.20 6.79 3.31
C ALA A 73 -10.67 6.79 2.83
N MET A 74 -11.06 5.81 2.02
CA MET A 74 -12.46 5.64 1.59
C MET A 74 -13.41 5.34 2.76
N ILE A 75 -12.97 4.54 3.73
CA ILE A 75 -13.74 4.27 4.96
C ILE A 75 -13.92 5.55 5.76
N VAL A 76 -12.87 6.36 5.93
CA VAL A 76 -12.96 7.64 6.65
C VAL A 76 -14.01 8.54 6.02
N ALA A 77 -13.97 8.73 4.70
CA ALA A 77 -14.97 9.55 4.01
C ALA A 77 -16.39 9.00 4.18
N ASN A 78 -16.58 7.68 4.04
CA ASN A 78 -17.88 7.04 4.21
C ASN A 78 -18.41 7.13 5.65
N GLU A 79 -17.54 6.94 6.64
CA GLU A 79 -17.88 7.13 8.04
C GLU A 79 -18.29 8.58 8.30
N MET A 80 -17.51 9.56 7.84
CA MET A 80 -17.81 10.98 7.99
C MET A 80 -19.03 11.44 7.17
N GLY A 81 -19.49 10.64 6.21
CA GLY A 81 -20.65 10.96 5.36
C GLY A 81 -20.37 12.06 4.34
N VAL A 82 -19.13 12.17 3.88
CA VAL A 82 -18.62 13.25 3.00
C VAL A 82 -18.04 12.68 1.70
N ASN A 83 -17.81 13.53 0.70
CA ASN A 83 -17.19 13.07 -0.54
C ASN A 83 -15.69 12.88 -0.36
N ILE A 84 -15.10 12.09 -1.26
CA ILE A 84 -13.65 11.91 -1.36
C ILE A 84 -13.16 12.25 -2.75
N LYS A 85 -12.18 13.16 -2.83
CA LYS A 85 -11.42 13.44 -4.05
C LYS A 85 -10.06 12.80 -3.93
N SER A 86 -9.73 11.93 -4.87
CA SER A 86 -8.48 11.16 -4.85
C SER A 86 -7.54 11.63 -5.95
N THR A 87 -6.27 11.82 -5.59
CA THR A 87 -5.17 12.12 -6.50
C THR A 87 -3.89 11.43 -5.99
N SER A 88 -2.76 11.65 -6.65
CA SER A 88 -1.46 11.18 -6.19
C SER A 88 -0.40 12.27 -6.30
N GLY A 89 0.64 12.19 -5.47
CA GLY A 89 1.76 13.12 -5.47
C GLY A 89 2.34 13.34 -6.87
N PRO A 90 2.65 12.28 -7.66
CA PRO A 90 3.19 12.43 -9.00
C PRO A 90 2.26 13.11 -10.02
N VAL A 91 0.93 13.07 -9.79
CA VAL A 91 -0.04 13.72 -10.68
C VAL A 91 -0.09 15.23 -10.44
N LEU A 92 0.28 15.68 -9.24
CA LEU A 92 0.29 17.09 -8.87
C LEU A 92 1.65 17.72 -9.21
N GLU A 93 1.82 18.04 -10.48
CA GLU A 93 3.06 18.64 -10.97
C GLU A 93 3.13 20.15 -10.70
N LYS A 94 1.99 20.85 -10.78
CA LYS A 94 1.94 22.32 -10.71
C LYS A 94 0.98 22.80 -9.62
N ALA A 95 1.27 24.02 -9.15
CA ALA A 95 0.44 24.79 -8.24
C ALA A 95 -1.05 24.82 -8.63
N GLY A 96 -1.31 25.01 -9.93
CA GLY A 96 -2.66 25.09 -10.47
C GLY A 96 -3.46 23.80 -10.32
N ASP A 97 -2.82 22.64 -10.37
CA ASP A 97 -3.49 21.34 -10.28
C ASP A 97 -4.05 21.14 -8.86
N LEU A 98 -3.24 21.46 -7.84
CA LEU A 98 -3.67 21.43 -6.45
C LEU A 98 -4.73 22.50 -6.16
N ALA A 99 -4.52 23.72 -6.67
CA ALA A 99 -5.48 24.80 -6.50
C ALA A 99 -6.87 24.43 -7.05
N ALA A 100 -6.92 23.84 -8.24
CA ALA A 100 -8.17 23.39 -8.86
C ALA A 100 -8.87 22.30 -8.04
N LEU A 101 -8.14 21.39 -7.39
CA LEU A 101 -8.73 20.39 -6.50
C LEU A 101 -9.31 21.03 -5.24
N LEU A 102 -8.51 21.85 -4.55
CA LEU A 102 -8.86 22.49 -3.27
C LEU A 102 -10.09 23.40 -3.40
N THR A 103 -10.10 24.24 -4.44
CA THR A 103 -11.20 25.19 -4.70
C THR A 103 -12.52 24.53 -5.08
N ASN A 104 -12.52 23.26 -5.47
CA ASN A 104 -13.74 22.53 -5.76
C ASN A 104 -14.26 21.73 -4.55
N LEU A 105 -13.53 21.65 -3.43
CA LEU A 105 -13.96 20.88 -2.26
C LEU A 105 -15.21 21.51 -1.62
N GLU A 106 -16.04 20.66 -1.03
CA GLU A 106 -17.14 21.09 -0.17
C GLU A 106 -16.73 20.98 1.31
N GLU A 107 -17.52 21.59 2.20
CA GLU A 107 -17.24 21.55 3.65
C GLU A 107 -17.27 20.12 4.18
N GLY A 108 -16.17 19.73 4.84
CA GLY A 108 -15.96 18.39 5.39
C GLY A 108 -15.41 17.36 4.40
N ASP A 109 -15.30 17.68 3.10
CA ASP A 109 -14.81 16.73 2.10
C ASP A 109 -13.40 16.21 2.43
N VAL A 110 -13.12 14.99 1.95
CA VAL A 110 -11.80 14.38 2.05
C VAL A 110 -11.01 14.62 0.77
N LEU A 111 -9.81 15.19 0.89
CA LEU A 111 -8.81 15.19 -0.18
C LEU A 111 -7.78 14.10 0.12
N PHE A 112 -7.77 13.03 -0.69
CA PHE A 112 -6.82 11.94 -0.57
C PHE A 112 -5.67 12.09 -1.58
N ILE A 113 -4.42 12.13 -1.09
CA ILE A 113 -3.21 12.18 -1.90
C ILE A 113 -2.38 10.92 -1.63
N ASP A 114 -2.39 9.97 -2.57
CA ASP A 114 -1.49 8.81 -2.51
C ASP A 114 -0.06 9.19 -2.89
N GLU A 115 0.93 8.46 -2.39
CA GLU A 115 2.35 8.75 -2.63
C GLU A 115 2.70 10.23 -2.34
N ILE A 116 2.16 10.78 -1.25
CA ILE A 116 2.28 12.22 -0.90
C ILE A 116 3.73 12.69 -0.76
N HIS A 117 4.66 11.78 -0.47
CA HIS A 117 6.09 12.07 -0.40
C HIS A 117 6.72 12.40 -1.77
N ARG A 118 5.97 12.23 -2.87
CA ARG A 118 6.39 12.55 -4.24
C ARG A 118 5.85 13.89 -4.73
N LEU A 119 5.22 14.69 -3.87
CA LEU A 119 4.86 16.06 -4.20
C LEU A 119 6.11 16.86 -4.56
N SER A 120 5.98 17.76 -5.54
CA SER A 120 7.04 18.72 -5.80
C SER A 120 7.13 19.72 -4.64
N PRO A 121 8.32 20.25 -4.31
CA PRO A 121 8.47 21.24 -3.24
C PRO A 121 7.53 22.45 -3.39
N VAL A 122 7.29 22.88 -4.63
CA VAL A 122 6.39 24.00 -4.94
C VAL A 122 4.95 23.68 -4.58
N VAL A 123 4.46 22.47 -4.90
CA VAL A 123 3.10 22.05 -4.55
C VAL A 123 2.97 21.82 -3.05
N GLU A 124 4.00 21.29 -2.41
CA GLU A 124 4.05 21.09 -0.96
C GLU A 124 3.95 22.41 -0.19
N GLU A 125 4.67 23.46 -0.62
CA GLU A 125 4.60 24.79 0.00
C GLU A 125 3.20 25.42 -0.08
N ILE A 126 2.49 25.19 -1.19
CA ILE A 126 1.11 25.68 -1.39
C ILE A 126 0.12 24.93 -0.49
N LEU A 127 0.42 23.69 -0.13
CA LEU A 127 -0.44 22.88 0.71
C LEU A 127 -0.44 23.35 2.18
N TYR A 128 0.62 24.02 2.64
CA TYR A 128 0.75 24.40 4.06
C TYR A 128 -0.36 25.35 4.54
N PRO A 129 -0.63 26.50 3.88
CA PRO A 129 -1.69 27.40 4.33
C PRO A 129 -3.08 26.76 4.19
N ALA A 130 -3.25 25.86 3.21
CA ALA A 130 -4.50 25.13 3.01
C ALA A 130 -4.79 24.17 4.17
N MET A 131 -3.76 23.56 4.76
CA MET A 131 -3.90 22.67 5.93
C MET A 131 -4.01 23.43 7.26
N GLU A 132 -3.33 24.57 7.40
CA GLU A 132 -3.26 25.29 8.68
C GLU A 132 -4.43 26.23 8.88
N ASP A 133 -4.76 27.01 7.85
CA ASP A 133 -5.68 28.14 7.94
C ASP A 133 -6.87 28.01 6.98
N TYR A 134 -6.97 26.91 6.22
CA TYR A 134 -7.91 26.75 5.11
C TYR A 134 -7.85 27.91 4.12
N GLN A 135 -6.63 28.34 3.77
CA GLN A 135 -6.40 29.42 2.81
C GLN A 135 -5.50 28.96 1.67
N LEU A 136 -5.70 29.56 0.50
CA LEU A 136 -4.88 29.34 -0.68
C LEU A 136 -4.39 30.66 -1.25
N ASP A 137 -3.07 30.81 -1.31
CA ASP A 137 -2.42 31.99 -1.91
C ASP A 137 -2.10 31.70 -3.38
N ILE A 138 -2.76 32.40 -4.31
CA ILE A 138 -2.55 32.25 -5.75
C ILE A 138 -1.91 33.52 -6.32
N MET A 139 -0.77 33.36 -6.99
CA MET A 139 -0.15 34.43 -7.77
C MET A 139 -0.85 34.58 -9.13
N ILE A 140 -1.42 35.75 -9.40
CA ILE A 140 -2.04 36.09 -10.68
C ILE A 140 -1.18 37.12 -11.42
N GLY A 141 -0.87 36.80 -12.68
CA GLY A 141 -0.05 37.63 -13.57
C GLY A 141 1.44 37.27 -13.52
N GLU A 142 2.22 37.85 -14.42
CA GLU A 142 3.66 37.63 -14.53
C GLU A 142 4.46 38.94 -14.31
N GLY A 143 5.68 38.82 -13.80
CA GLY A 143 6.60 39.93 -13.62
C GLY A 143 6.23 40.89 -12.47
N PRO A 144 6.71 42.14 -12.51
CA PRO A 144 6.52 43.12 -11.41
C PRO A 144 5.06 43.50 -11.13
N ALA A 145 4.15 43.16 -12.04
CA ALA A 145 2.72 43.42 -11.90
C ALA A 145 1.94 42.25 -11.29
N ALA A 146 2.59 41.11 -11.02
CA ALA A 146 1.96 39.96 -10.40
C ALA A 146 1.42 40.31 -9.01
N ARG A 147 0.22 39.84 -8.69
CA ARG A 147 -0.44 40.08 -7.39
C ARG A 147 -0.82 38.74 -6.78
N SER A 148 -0.60 38.60 -5.48
CA SER A 148 -1.11 37.46 -4.71
C SER A 148 -2.56 37.72 -4.32
N ILE A 149 -3.44 36.76 -4.58
CA ILE A 149 -4.82 36.74 -4.12
C ILE A 149 -4.97 35.59 -3.14
N LYS A 150 -5.55 35.90 -1.98
CA LYS A 150 -5.94 34.90 -0.99
C LYS A 150 -7.35 34.41 -1.26
N LEU A 151 -7.53 33.10 -1.33
CA LEU A 151 -8.82 32.44 -1.43
C LEU A 151 -9.08 31.65 -0.15
N ASP A 152 -10.24 31.87 0.46
CA ASP A 152 -10.69 31.03 1.57
C ASP A 152 -11.20 29.69 1.03
N LEU A 153 -10.79 28.61 1.67
CA LEU A 153 -11.23 27.24 1.40
C LEU A 153 -12.24 26.81 2.47
N PRO A 154 -13.19 25.93 2.14
CA PRO A 154 -13.99 25.29 3.17
C PRO A 154 -13.11 24.37 4.04
N PRO A 155 -13.45 24.17 5.32
CA PRO A 155 -12.81 23.16 6.14
C PRO A 155 -12.86 21.79 5.46
N PHE A 156 -11.73 21.09 5.38
CA PHE A 156 -11.64 19.80 4.70
C PHE A 156 -10.62 18.89 5.39
N THR A 157 -10.71 17.58 5.14
CA THR A 157 -9.74 16.61 5.67
C THR A 157 -8.78 16.16 4.58
N LEU A 158 -7.55 16.68 4.59
CA LEU A 158 -6.44 16.05 3.86
C LEU A 158 -6.06 14.68 4.46
N ILE A 159 -6.05 13.64 3.62
CA ILE A 159 -5.47 12.33 3.93
C ILE A 159 -4.27 12.07 3.01
N GLY A 160 -3.06 12.09 3.55
CA GLY A 160 -1.85 11.71 2.82
C GLY A 160 -1.55 10.22 3.00
N ALA A 161 -1.18 9.51 1.93
CA ALA A 161 -0.67 8.14 2.01
C ALA A 161 0.77 8.01 1.51
N THR A 162 1.57 7.18 2.19
CA THR A 162 2.98 6.98 1.82
C THR A 162 3.49 5.58 2.19
N THR A 163 4.38 5.03 1.40
CA THR A 163 5.22 3.86 1.76
C THR A 163 6.47 4.28 2.55
N ARG A 164 6.83 5.57 2.50
CA ARG A 164 8.08 6.14 3.02
C ARG A 164 7.82 7.31 3.97
N ALA A 165 7.36 7.02 5.19
CA ALA A 165 7.10 8.07 6.18
C ALA A 165 8.35 8.94 6.50
N GLY A 166 9.55 8.35 6.40
CA GLY A 166 10.82 9.05 6.61
C GLY A 166 11.23 10.00 5.47
N SER A 167 10.57 9.91 4.30
CA SER A 167 10.85 10.77 3.14
C SER A 167 10.04 12.06 3.14
N LEU A 168 9.02 12.19 4.00
CA LEU A 168 8.29 13.44 4.13
C LEU A 168 9.16 14.49 4.83
N THR A 169 9.05 15.73 4.40
CA THR A 169 9.67 16.85 5.09
C THR A 169 9.10 16.99 6.51
N SER A 170 9.90 17.49 7.44
CA SER A 170 9.43 17.73 8.81
C SER A 170 8.26 18.73 8.86
N PRO A 171 8.24 19.82 8.06
CA PRO A 171 7.10 20.74 8.01
C PRO A 171 5.80 20.09 7.57
N LEU A 172 5.79 19.30 6.49
CA LEU A 172 4.58 18.62 6.03
C LEU A 172 4.09 17.59 7.05
N ARG A 173 5.02 16.78 7.59
CA ARG A 173 4.66 15.74 8.57
C ARG A 173 4.02 16.31 9.84
N ALA A 174 4.49 17.47 10.30
CA ALA A 174 4.00 18.09 11.54
C ALA A 174 2.55 18.61 11.44
N ARG A 175 2.01 18.80 10.22
CA ARG A 175 0.64 19.29 9.98
C ARG A 175 -0.41 18.18 9.98
N PHE A 176 0.01 16.92 10.04
CA PHE A 176 -0.91 15.80 10.19
C PHE A 176 -1.20 15.54 11.67
N GLY A 177 -2.43 15.84 12.09
CA GLY A 177 -2.90 15.59 13.46
C GLY A 177 -3.05 14.11 13.78
N ILE A 178 -3.29 13.27 12.77
CA ILE A 178 -3.54 11.83 12.93
C ILE A 178 -2.52 11.01 12.13
N PRO A 179 -1.36 10.65 12.70
CA PRO A 179 -0.46 9.68 12.11
C PRO A 179 -0.99 8.25 12.31
N LEU A 180 -1.22 7.52 11.22
CA LEU A 180 -1.71 6.15 11.24
C LEU A 180 -0.74 5.19 10.55
N ARG A 181 -0.14 4.28 11.32
CA ARG A 181 0.72 3.22 10.79
C ARG A 181 -0.10 1.98 10.46
N LEU A 182 0.02 1.49 9.23
CA LEU A 182 -0.45 0.15 8.86
C LEU A 182 0.70 -0.84 8.90
N GLU A 183 0.45 -2.01 9.47
CA GLU A 183 1.41 -3.10 9.57
C GLU A 183 1.02 -4.30 8.72
N PHE A 184 1.94 -5.24 8.50
CA PHE A 184 1.59 -6.47 7.83
C PHE A 184 0.57 -7.26 8.67
N TYR A 185 -0.39 -7.87 8.00
CA TYR A 185 -1.46 -8.63 8.62
C TYR A 185 -0.95 -10.00 9.07
N ASN A 186 -1.50 -10.51 10.16
CA ASN A 186 -1.30 -11.91 10.53
C ASN A 186 -2.11 -12.83 9.60
N VAL A 187 -1.79 -14.13 9.64
CA VAL A 187 -2.40 -15.14 8.77
C VAL A 187 -3.90 -15.29 9.03
N ASP A 188 -4.36 -15.19 10.27
CA ASP A 188 -5.78 -15.38 10.62
C ASP A 188 -6.66 -14.24 10.10
N ASP A 189 -6.19 -12.99 10.21
CA ASP A 189 -6.84 -11.81 9.65
C ASP A 189 -6.89 -11.91 8.11
N LEU A 190 -5.80 -12.35 7.48
CA LEU A 190 -5.77 -12.56 6.04
C LEU A 190 -6.70 -13.70 5.59
N ALA A 191 -6.75 -14.81 6.30
CA ALA A 191 -7.66 -15.91 6.00
C ALA A 191 -9.12 -15.46 6.08
N THR A 192 -9.44 -14.58 7.05
CA THR A 192 -10.75 -13.94 7.17
C THR A 192 -11.06 -13.05 5.97
N ILE A 193 -10.09 -12.24 5.52
CA ILE A 193 -10.21 -11.38 4.33
C ILE A 193 -10.44 -12.24 3.09
N VAL A 194 -9.61 -13.26 2.86
CA VAL A 194 -9.72 -14.18 1.71
C VAL A 194 -11.07 -14.88 1.70
N SER A 195 -11.52 -15.40 2.84
CA SER A 195 -12.84 -16.06 2.95
C SER A 195 -14.00 -15.11 2.64
N ARG A 196 -13.89 -13.83 3.02
CA ARG A 196 -14.88 -12.82 2.63
C ARG A 196 -14.85 -12.55 1.13
N SER A 197 -13.66 -12.35 0.58
CA SER A 197 -13.47 -12.11 -0.85
C SER A 197 -13.97 -13.28 -1.71
N ALA A 198 -13.74 -14.53 -1.29
CA ALA A 198 -14.24 -15.72 -1.97
C ALA A 198 -15.77 -15.72 -2.05
N ARG A 199 -16.45 -15.38 -0.95
CA ARG A 199 -17.93 -15.22 -0.92
C ARG A 199 -18.43 -14.14 -1.88
N VAL A 200 -17.75 -12.98 -1.93
CA VAL A 200 -18.10 -11.89 -2.87
C VAL A 200 -17.93 -12.35 -4.32
N MET A 201 -16.94 -13.20 -4.59
CA MET A 201 -16.67 -13.76 -5.92
C MET A 201 -17.52 -14.99 -6.27
N GLY A 202 -18.35 -15.50 -5.34
CA GLY A 202 -19.15 -16.70 -5.55
C GLY A 202 -18.34 -18.00 -5.58
N VAL A 203 -17.17 -18.03 -4.95
CA VAL A 203 -16.27 -19.19 -4.92
C VAL A 203 -16.45 -19.96 -3.63
N GLU A 204 -16.67 -21.27 -3.73
CA GLU A 204 -16.70 -22.16 -2.56
C GLU A 204 -15.27 -22.39 -2.03
N MET A 205 -15.09 -22.19 -0.73
CA MET A 205 -13.79 -22.26 -0.08
C MET A 205 -13.94 -22.75 1.36
N ASP A 206 -13.07 -23.67 1.76
CA ASP A 206 -12.94 -24.08 3.16
C ASP A 206 -11.92 -23.24 3.95
N THR A 207 -11.90 -23.43 5.26
CA THR A 207 -11.02 -22.66 6.15
C THR A 207 -9.54 -22.93 5.89
N ASP A 208 -9.18 -24.14 5.46
CA ASP A 208 -7.79 -24.53 5.27
C ASP A 208 -7.24 -24.01 3.94
N GLY A 209 -8.05 -23.95 2.89
CA GLY A 209 -7.75 -23.26 1.63
C GLY A 209 -7.54 -21.76 1.83
N ALA A 210 -8.40 -21.12 2.63
CA ALA A 210 -8.22 -19.71 2.99
C ALA A 210 -6.91 -19.45 3.75
N LYS A 211 -6.56 -20.34 4.69
CA LYS A 211 -5.30 -20.27 5.44
C LYS A 211 -4.08 -20.49 4.55
N GLU A 212 -4.15 -21.41 3.60
CA GLU A 212 -3.03 -21.69 2.68
C GLU A 212 -2.72 -20.47 1.79
N LEU A 213 -3.76 -19.84 1.24
CA LEU A 213 -3.65 -18.55 0.56
C LEU A 213 -3.08 -17.45 1.46
N ALA A 214 -3.58 -17.35 2.69
CA ALA A 214 -3.15 -16.32 3.64
C ALA A 214 -1.67 -16.44 4.03
N LYS A 215 -1.16 -17.65 4.23
CA LYS A 215 0.27 -17.90 4.53
C LYS A 215 1.18 -17.37 3.43
N ARG A 216 0.80 -17.56 2.17
CA ARG A 216 1.59 -17.16 0.98
C ARG A 216 1.30 -15.73 0.50
N ALA A 217 0.46 -14.98 1.21
CA ALA A 217 0.05 -13.62 0.81
C ALA A 217 0.96 -12.50 1.33
N ARG A 218 2.13 -12.83 1.89
CA ARG A 218 3.12 -11.87 2.41
C ARG A 218 2.54 -10.80 3.34
N GLY A 219 1.64 -11.20 4.24
CA GLY A 219 1.02 -10.26 5.19
C GLY A 219 0.15 -9.16 4.53
N THR A 220 -0.23 -9.31 3.26
CA THR A 220 -0.77 -8.21 2.45
C THR A 220 -2.13 -8.57 1.81
N PRO A 221 -3.24 -7.86 2.14
CA PRO A 221 -4.57 -8.13 1.58
C PRO A 221 -4.63 -8.05 0.05
N ARG A 222 -3.89 -7.12 -0.56
CA ARG A 222 -3.80 -6.99 -2.03
C ARG A 222 -3.28 -8.27 -2.68
N ILE A 223 -2.21 -8.85 -2.12
CA ILE A 223 -1.61 -10.09 -2.63
C ILE A 223 -2.58 -11.25 -2.39
N ALA A 224 -3.17 -11.33 -1.19
CA ALA A 224 -4.13 -12.38 -0.85
C ALA A 224 -5.31 -12.46 -1.84
N ASN A 225 -5.92 -11.32 -2.16
CA ASN A 225 -7.03 -11.26 -3.13
C ASN A 225 -6.59 -11.54 -4.57
N ARG A 226 -5.36 -11.20 -4.95
CA ARG A 226 -4.82 -11.53 -6.27
C ARG A 226 -4.53 -13.03 -6.40
N LEU A 227 -3.95 -13.64 -5.37
CA LEU A 227 -3.74 -15.08 -5.32
C LEU A 227 -5.08 -15.82 -5.37
N LEU A 228 -6.08 -15.37 -4.60
CA LEU A 228 -7.43 -15.95 -4.62
C LEU A 228 -8.01 -16.02 -6.04
N ARG A 229 -7.87 -14.94 -6.83
CA ARG A 229 -8.33 -14.93 -8.23
C ARG A 229 -7.66 -16.02 -9.06
N ARG A 230 -6.33 -16.13 -8.99
CA ARG A 230 -5.59 -17.15 -9.74
C ARG A 230 -5.88 -18.57 -9.27
N VAL A 231 -6.05 -18.77 -7.96
CA VAL A 231 -6.41 -20.06 -7.38
C VAL A 231 -7.83 -20.47 -7.77
N ARG A 232 -8.77 -19.52 -7.84
CA ARG A 232 -10.11 -19.78 -8.39
C ARG A 232 -10.02 -20.24 -9.84
N ASP A 233 -9.30 -19.50 -10.69
CA ASP A 233 -9.18 -19.85 -12.11
C ASP A 233 -8.61 -21.28 -12.29
N TYR A 234 -7.65 -21.66 -11.43
CA TYR A 234 -7.13 -23.03 -11.38
C TYR A 234 -8.17 -24.05 -10.89
N ALA A 235 -8.88 -23.74 -9.80
CA ALA A 235 -9.87 -24.63 -9.21
C ALA A 235 -11.06 -24.90 -10.14
N GLU A 236 -11.50 -23.91 -10.92
CA GLU A 236 -12.59 -24.06 -11.88
C GLU A 236 -12.21 -24.91 -13.10
N VAL A 237 -10.92 -24.92 -13.48
CA VAL A 237 -10.45 -25.62 -14.68
C VAL A 237 -9.92 -27.02 -14.37
N GLN A 238 -9.21 -27.20 -13.25
CA GLN A 238 -8.51 -28.44 -12.91
C GLN A 238 -9.22 -29.26 -11.82
N HIS A 239 -10.23 -28.70 -11.17
CA HIS A 239 -10.96 -29.31 -10.06
C HIS A 239 -12.47 -28.99 -10.14
N ASP A 240 -13.23 -29.32 -9.08
CA ASP A 240 -14.68 -29.10 -9.01
C ASP A 240 -15.06 -27.67 -8.55
N GLY A 241 -14.18 -26.68 -8.74
CA GLY A 241 -14.43 -25.27 -8.35
C GLY A 241 -14.33 -24.95 -6.85
N VAL A 242 -14.15 -25.95 -5.98
CA VAL A 242 -14.00 -25.79 -4.53
C VAL A 242 -12.53 -25.62 -4.14
N ILE A 243 -12.21 -24.55 -3.40
CA ILE A 243 -10.85 -24.28 -2.92
C ILE A 243 -10.68 -24.86 -1.50
N ASN A 244 -9.92 -25.95 -1.41
CA ASN A 244 -9.39 -26.51 -0.16
C ASN A 244 -7.86 -26.32 -0.09
N ALA A 245 -7.23 -26.78 1.01
CA ALA A 245 -5.78 -26.65 1.19
C ALA A 245 -4.96 -27.29 0.04
N TYR A 246 -5.37 -28.46 -0.44
CA TYR A 246 -4.67 -29.17 -1.52
C TYR A 246 -4.75 -28.40 -2.84
N VAL A 247 -5.96 -27.96 -3.22
CA VAL A 247 -6.17 -27.17 -4.45
C VAL A 247 -5.41 -25.85 -4.38
N ALA A 248 -5.45 -25.16 -3.23
CA ALA A 248 -4.70 -23.93 -3.03
C ALA A 248 -3.19 -24.14 -3.15
N GLU A 249 -2.64 -25.18 -2.52
CA GLU A 249 -1.22 -25.51 -2.62
C GLU A 249 -0.79 -25.81 -4.06
N GLN A 250 -1.53 -26.66 -4.79
CA GLN A 250 -1.21 -27.00 -6.17
C GLN A 250 -1.26 -25.77 -7.09
N ALA A 251 -2.28 -24.93 -6.92
CA ALA A 251 -2.41 -23.69 -7.67
C ALA A 251 -1.26 -22.71 -7.38
N LEU A 252 -0.90 -22.53 -6.11
CA LEU A 252 0.18 -21.62 -5.69
C LEU A 252 1.55 -22.12 -6.17
N ASN A 253 1.78 -23.44 -6.17
CA ASN A 253 2.98 -24.05 -6.73
C ASN A 253 3.05 -23.84 -8.26
N LEU A 254 1.93 -23.97 -8.98
CA LEU A 254 1.87 -23.68 -10.42
C LEU A 254 2.21 -22.21 -10.73
N LEU A 255 1.82 -21.30 -9.83
CA LEU A 255 2.11 -19.87 -9.90
C LEU A 255 3.54 -19.50 -9.46
N ASP A 256 4.37 -20.49 -9.13
CA ASP A 256 5.74 -20.30 -8.63
C ASP A 256 5.79 -19.42 -7.35
N VAL A 257 4.79 -19.57 -6.48
CA VAL A 257 4.74 -18.94 -5.15
C VAL A 257 5.08 -19.98 -4.10
N ASP A 258 6.22 -19.83 -3.45
CA ASP A 258 6.71 -20.81 -2.48
C ASP A 258 6.00 -20.72 -1.11
N ALA A 259 6.38 -21.60 -0.18
CA ALA A 259 5.76 -21.72 1.13
C ALA A 259 5.88 -20.45 2.00
N GLU A 260 6.88 -19.59 1.75
CA GLU A 260 7.04 -18.30 2.44
C GLU A 260 6.28 -17.17 1.72
N GLY A 261 5.63 -17.46 0.58
CA GLY A 261 4.92 -16.50 -0.24
C GLY A 261 5.81 -15.70 -1.18
N PHE A 262 7.05 -16.15 -1.42
CA PHE A 262 7.95 -15.47 -2.34
C PHE A 262 7.59 -15.82 -3.79
N ASP A 263 7.64 -14.81 -4.64
CA ASP A 263 7.59 -15.01 -6.08
C ASP A 263 9.00 -15.11 -6.68
N PHE A 264 9.06 -15.21 -8.00
CA PHE A 264 10.31 -15.25 -8.75
C PHE A 264 11.25 -14.07 -8.41
N MET A 265 10.72 -12.85 -8.23
CA MET A 265 11.54 -11.65 -8.04
C MET A 265 12.11 -11.58 -6.63
N ASP A 266 11.36 -12.01 -5.62
CA ASP A 266 11.87 -12.17 -4.26
C ASP A 266 13.05 -13.15 -4.23
N ARG A 267 12.88 -14.34 -4.83
CA ARG A 267 13.94 -15.35 -4.90
C ARG A 267 15.13 -14.85 -5.70
N LYS A 268 14.91 -14.18 -6.83
CA LYS A 268 15.96 -13.59 -7.66
C LYS A 268 16.77 -12.54 -6.90
N LEU A 269 16.12 -11.69 -6.09
CA LEU A 269 16.80 -10.71 -5.24
C LEU A 269 17.67 -11.39 -4.18
N LEU A 270 17.14 -12.38 -3.46
CA LEU A 270 17.89 -13.10 -2.44
C LEU A 270 19.07 -13.86 -3.03
N LEU A 271 18.86 -14.61 -4.12
CA LEU A 271 19.92 -15.33 -4.82
C LEU A 271 20.97 -14.38 -5.41
N ALA A 272 20.57 -13.19 -5.88
CA ALA A 272 21.54 -12.19 -6.31
C ALA A 272 22.46 -11.77 -5.15
N ILE A 273 21.91 -11.49 -3.96
CA ILE A 273 22.71 -11.15 -2.78
C ILE A 273 23.64 -12.32 -2.42
N ILE A 274 23.12 -13.55 -2.41
CA ILE A 274 23.86 -14.75 -1.99
C ILE A 274 24.96 -15.12 -3.00
N ASP A 275 24.59 -15.36 -4.26
CA ASP A 275 25.47 -15.96 -5.27
C ASP A 275 26.34 -14.92 -5.97
N LYS A 276 25.79 -13.76 -6.34
CA LYS A 276 26.52 -12.74 -7.09
C LYS A 276 27.37 -11.84 -6.21
N PHE A 277 26.93 -11.61 -4.96
CA PHE A 277 27.59 -10.70 -4.03
C PHE A 277 28.10 -11.39 -2.75
N GLY A 278 28.14 -12.72 -2.72
CA GLY A 278 28.73 -13.49 -1.62
C GLY A 278 28.03 -13.30 -0.27
N GLY A 279 26.74 -12.99 -0.28
CA GLY A 279 25.96 -12.67 0.92
C GLY A 279 25.90 -11.17 1.28
N GLY A 280 26.62 -10.31 0.56
CA GLY A 280 26.70 -8.86 0.82
C GLY A 280 27.89 -8.46 1.72
N PRO A 281 28.02 -7.17 2.09
CA PRO A 281 27.09 -6.08 1.84
C PRO A 281 27.10 -5.59 0.39
N VAL A 282 25.92 -5.32 -0.17
CA VAL A 282 25.75 -4.80 -1.53
C VAL A 282 24.82 -3.58 -1.58
N GLY A 283 25.22 -2.56 -2.35
CA GLY A 283 24.43 -1.34 -2.56
C GLY A 283 23.16 -1.60 -3.38
N LEU A 284 22.13 -0.80 -3.17
CA LEU A 284 20.83 -0.96 -3.85
C LEU A 284 20.95 -0.83 -5.37
N ASP A 285 21.78 0.12 -5.85
CA ASP A 285 21.96 0.35 -7.28
C ASP A 285 22.62 -0.85 -7.98
N ASN A 286 23.57 -1.51 -7.29
CA ASN A 286 24.19 -2.74 -7.80
C ASN A 286 23.21 -3.92 -7.82
N LEU A 287 22.33 -4.02 -6.81
CA LEU A 287 21.28 -5.03 -6.80
C LEU A 287 20.26 -4.80 -7.92
N ALA A 288 19.78 -3.57 -8.08
CA ALA A 288 18.90 -3.13 -9.15
C ALA A 288 19.45 -3.53 -10.53
N ALA A 289 20.72 -3.19 -10.80
CA ALA A 289 21.39 -3.58 -12.04
C ALA A 289 21.52 -5.12 -12.18
N ALA A 290 21.81 -5.84 -11.10
CA ALA A 290 22.04 -7.28 -11.14
C ALA A 290 20.77 -8.11 -11.39
N ILE A 291 19.60 -7.61 -11.00
CA ILE A 291 18.31 -8.28 -11.21
C ILE A 291 17.46 -7.63 -12.32
N GLY A 292 17.89 -6.49 -12.86
CA GLY A 292 17.19 -5.77 -13.94
C GLY A 292 15.91 -5.09 -13.47
N GLU A 293 15.91 -4.50 -12.27
CA GLU A 293 14.76 -3.82 -11.68
C GLU A 293 15.10 -2.39 -11.28
N GLU A 294 14.07 -1.57 -11.10
CA GLU A 294 14.23 -0.22 -10.58
C GLU A 294 14.54 -0.23 -9.07
N ARG A 295 15.31 0.77 -8.65
CA ARG A 295 15.66 0.98 -7.24
C ARG A 295 14.43 1.05 -6.34
N GLU A 296 13.42 1.82 -6.76
CA GLU A 296 12.19 2.06 -6.00
C GLU A 296 11.40 0.76 -5.80
N THR A 297 11.29 -0.06 -6.85
CA THR A 297 10.65 -1.38 -6.78
C THR A 297 11.27 -2.27 -5.70
N ILE A 298 12.60 -2.36 -5.65
CA ILE A 298 13.27 -3.19 -4.65
C ILE A 298 13.00 -2.64 -3.25
N GLU A 299 13.14 -1.33 -3.07
CA GLU A 299 13.03 -0.65 -1.78
C GLU A 299 11.61 -0.65 -1.20
N ASP A 300 10.60 -0.49 -2.06
CA ASP A 300 9.20 -0.27 -1.66
C ASP A 300 8.33 -1.52 -1.78
N VAL A 301 8.66 -2.46 -2.66
CA VAL A 301 7.82 -3.64 -2.94
C VAL A 301 8.45 -4.93 -2.41
N LEU A 302 9.74 -5.16 -2.66
CA LEU A 302 10.39 -6.44 -2.32
C LEU A 302 10.94 -6.44 -0.90
N GLU A 303 11.80 -5.47 -0.57
CA GLU A 303 12.53 -5.39 0.70
C GLU A 303 11.65 -5.34 1.95
N PRO A 304 10.50 -4.62 2.01
CA PRO A 304 9.77 -4.46 3.26
C PRO A 304 9.38 -5.79 3.91
N PHE A 305 8.86 -6.73 3.13
CA PHE A 305 8.49 -8.05 3.64
C PHE A 305 9.72 -8.91 3.94
N LEU A 306 10.72 -8.92 3.04
CA LEU A 306 11.94 -9.70 3.23
C LEU A 306 12.72 -9.28 4.48
N ILE A 307 12.77 -7.99 4.78
CA ILE A 307 13.39 -7.46 6.00
C ILE A 307 12.56 -7.84 7.23
N GLN A 308 11.25 -7.68 7.17
CA GLN A 308 10.38 -8.01 8.31
C GLN A 308 10.41 -9.51 8.65
N GLN A 309 10.45 -10.38 7.65
CA GLN A 309 10.61 -11.84 7.84
C GLN A 309 12.05 -12.25 8.16
N GLY A 310 12.99 -11.29 8.17
CA GLY A 310 14.37 -11.48 8.58
C GLY A 310 15.26 -12.13 7.53
N PHE A 311 14.87 -12.16 6.26
CA PHE A 311 15.67 -12.70 5.16
C PHE A 311 16.78 -11.74 4.72
N VAL A 312 16.51 -10.44 4.74
CA VAL A 312 17.46 -9.38 4.35
C VAL A 312 17.71 -8.44 5.53
N GLN A 313 18.96 -8.00 5.70
CA GLN A 313 19.33 -6.98 6.66
C GLN A 313 19.85 -5.74 5.93
N ARG A 314 19.39 -4.55 6.33
CA ARG A 314 19.95 -3.26 5.86
C ARG A 314 21.07 -2.83 6.81
N THR A 315 22.22 -2.50 6.23
CA THR A 315 23.37 -1.92 6.94
C THR A 315 23.80 -0.60 6.26
N PRO A 316 24.61 0.24 6.92
CA PRO A 316 25.17 1.44 6.29
C PRO A 316 25.98 1.14 5.00
N ARG A 317 26.52 -0.08 4.87
CA ARG A 317 27.31 -0.52 3.71
C ARG A 317 26.49 -1.16 2.60
N GLY A 318 25.20 -1.43 2.83
CA GLY A 318 24.35 -2.14 1.89
C GLY A 318 23.50 -3.24 2.51
N ARG A 319 22.90 -4.07 1.66
CA ARG A 319 22.04 -5.19 2.03
C ARG A 319 22.86 -6.46 2.21
N ILE A 320 22.49 -7.27 3.20
CA ILE A 320 23.12 -8.54 3.54
C ILE A 320 22.05 -9.63 3.62
N ALA A 321 22.34 -10.82 3.11
CA ALA A 321 21.50 -12.00 3.27
C ALA A 321 21.70 -12.59 4.68
N SER A 322 20.60 -12.84 5.37
CA SER A 322 20.62 -13.51 6.69
C SER A 322 20.84 -15.01 6.56
N ASP A 323 21.13 -15.68 7.68
CA ASP A 323 21.19 -17.15 7.74
C ASP A 323 19.87 -17.80 7.29
N ARG A 324 18.73 -17.16 7.57
CA ARG A 324 17.40 -17.64 7.13
C ARG A 324 17.28 -17.67 5.60
N ALA A 325 17.85 -16.68 4.91
CA ALA A 325 17.86 -16.67 3.45
C ALA A 325 18.67 -17.84 2.89
N TYR A 326 19.85 -18.14 3.46
CA TYR A 326 20.62 -19.32 3.06
C TYR A 326 19.86 -20.61 3.31
N MET A 327 19.29 -20.78 4.51
CA MET A 327 18.52 -21.98 4.89
C MET A 327 17.32 -22.22 3.98
N HIS A 328 16.62 -21.16 3.57
CA HIS A 328 15.48 -21.26 2.66
C HIS A 328 15.85 -21.87 1.30
N PHE A 329 17.04 -21.59 0.78
CA PHE A 329 17.55 -22.21 -0.45
C PHE A 329 18.35 -23.50 -0.21
N GLY A 330 18.35 -24.04 1.03
CA GLY A 330 19.14 -25.23 1.38
C GLY A 330 20.65 -24.99 1.32
N LEU A 331 21.10 -23.74 1.40
CA LEU A 331 22.50 -23.36 1.36
C LEU A 331 23.05 -23.17 2.79
N THR A 332 24.35 -23.41 2.96
CA THR A 332 25.06 -23.08 4.21
C THR A 332 25.79 -21.77 4.03
N ARG A 333 25.62 -20.84 4.98
CA ARG A 333 26.36 -19.57 4.95
C ARG A 333 27.86 -19.85 5.12
N PRO A 334 28.74 -19.27 4.27
CA PRO A 334 30.18 -19.37 4.47
C PRO A 334 30.57 -18.83 5.86
N GLN A 335 31.38 -19.59 6.61
CA GLN A 335 31.96 -19.08 7.85
C GLN A 335 32.91 -17.91 7.51
N ALA A 336 32.76 -16.81 8.24
CA ALA A 336 33.52 -15.58 8.03
C ALA A 336 35.00 -15.73 8.40
#